data_AF-X8DXJ1-F1
#
_entry.id   AF-X8DXJ1-F1
#
_cell.length_a   1.000
_cell.length_b   1.000
_cell.length_c   1.000
_cell.angle_alpha   90.00
_cell.angle_beta   90.00
_cell.angle_gamma   90.00
#
_symmetry.space_group_name_H-M   'P 1'
#
loop_
_entity.id
_entity.type
_entity.pdbx_description
1 polymer ?
#
loop_
_entity_poly.entity_id
_entity_poly.type
_entity_poly.pdbx_seq_one_letter_code
_entity_poly.pdbx_strand_id
1 'polypeptide(L)'
;MSKTHDDTAELSAAVRGALAKVIDPELRRPITELGMVKSVEVAPDHAVYVEIYLTTAACPKKTEISERVARAVADVPGTGAVKVSLDVMSDEQRTELRKQLRGDAREPVIPFAQPGSLTRVYAVASGKGGVGKSTVTVNLAAAMAARGLSVGVLDADIHGHSIPG
;
A
#
# COMPACT_ATOMS: atom_id res chain seq x y z
N MET A 1 -26.78 -6.07 -36.19
CA MET A 1 -26.06 -6.49 -34.96
C MET A 1 -24.55 -6.15 -34.97
N SER A 2 -23.97 -5.57 -36.04
CA SER A 2 -22.53 -5.26 -36.10
C SER A 2 -22.11 -3.92 -35.49
N LYS A 3 -23.02 -2.94 -35.35
CA LYS A 3 -22.68 -1.56 -34.97
C LYS A 3 -22.51 -1.37 -33.45
N THR A 4 -23.32 -2.07 -32.67
CA THR A 4 -23.36 -1.95 -31.20
C THR A 4 -22.11 -2.50 -30.52
N HIS A 5 -21.48 -3.56 -31.05
CA HIS A 5 -20.25 -4.11 -30.49
C HIS A 5 -19.01 -3.22 -30.72
N ASP A 6 -19.00 -2.47 -31.81
CA ASP A 6 -17.93 -1.53 -32.15
C ASP A 6 -17.98 -0.30 -31.23
N ASP A 7 -19.18 0.26 -31.04
CA ASP A 7 -19.41 1.41 -30.16
C ASP A 7 -19.04 1.12 -28.68
N THR A 8 -19.33 -0.09 -28.18
CA THR A 8 -18.96 -0.49 -26.81
C THR A 8 -17.44 -0.64 -26.65
N ALA A 9 -16.75 -1.15 -27.68
CA ALA A 9 -15.30 -1.32 -27.65
C ALA A 9 -14.57 0.03 -27.70
N GLU A 10 -15.02 0.95 -28.55
CA GLU A 10 -14.51 2.32 -28.61
C GLU A 10 -14.74 3.06 -27.30
N LEU A 11 -15.94 2.95 -26.73
CA LEU A 11 -16.26 3.56 -25.43
C LEU A 11 -15.40 2.97 -24.30
N SER A 12 -15.18 1.64 -24.27
CA SER A 12 -14.29 1.00 -23.29
C SER A 12 -12.86 1.52 -23.41
N ALA A 13 -12.35 1.70 -24.63
CA ALA A 13 -11.03 2.29 -24.87
C ALA A 13 -10.95 3.75 -24.39
N ALA A 14 -11.98 4.56 -24.66
CA ALA A 14 -12.07 5.94 -24.21
C ALA A 14 -12.11 6.04 -22.67
N VAL A 15 -12.89 5.18 -22.01
CA VAL A 15 -12.96 5.08 -20.54
C VAL A 15 -11.59 4.72 -19.96
N ARG A 16 -10.90 3.71 -20.52
CA ARG A 16 -9.53 3.36 -20.08
C ARG A 16 -8.56 4.54 -20.24
N GLY A 17 -8.67 5.29 -21.34
CA GLY A 17 -7.89 6.51 -21.56
C GLY A 17 -8.17 7.61 -20.52
N ALA A 18 -9.42 7.75 -20.08
CA ALA A 18 -9.80 8.68 -19.01
C ALA A 18 -9.25 8.24 -17.65
N LEU A 19 -9.32 6.94 -17.33
CA LEU A 19 -8.79 6.38 -16.08
C LEU A 19 -7.28 6.59 -15.93
N ALA A 20 -6.53 6.66 -17.04
CA ALA A 20 -5.09 6.95 -17.00
C ALA A 20 -4.76 8.36 -16.46
N LYS A 21 -5.73 9.28 -16.42
CA LYS A 21 -5.58 10.62 -15.84
C LYS A 21 -5.88 10.65 -14.34
N VAL A 22 -6.45 9.58 -13.78
CA VAL A 22 -6.80 9.52 -12.37
C VAL A 22 -5.57 9.17 -11.54
N ILE A 23 -5.14 10.12 -10.71
CA ILE A 23 -3.97 9.97 -9.84
C ILE A 23 -4.41 9.49 -8.45
N ASP A 24 -3.75 8.43 -7.98
CA ASP A 24 -3.90 7.94 -6.62
C ASP A 24 -3.36 8.98 -5.60
N PRO A 25 -4.16 9.38 -4.59
CA PRO A 25 -3.78 10.44 -3.65
C PRO A 25 -2.68 10.03 -2.66
N GLU A 26 -2.38 8.74 -2.50
CA GLU A 26 -1.31 8.25 -1.63
C GLU A 26 0.00 8.06 -2.39
N LEU A 27 -0.06 7.39 -3.54
CA LEU A 27 1.08 6.98 -4.35
C LEU A 27 1.45 8.03 -5.41
N ARG A 28 0.60 9.03 -5.65
CA ARG A 28 0.81 10.14 -6.60
C ARG A 28 1.15 9.68 -8.02
N ARG A 29 0.60 8.53 -8.43
CA ARG A 29 0.78 7.93 -9.75
C ARG A 29 -0.57 7.55 -10.37
N PRO A 30 -0.66 7.40 -11.70
CA PRO A 30 -1.89 6.95 -12.36
C PRO A 30 -2.35 5.59 -11.86
N ILE A 31 -3.64 5.44 -11.56
CA ILE A 31 -4.23 4.17 -11.10
C ILE A 31 -4.05 3.03 -12.11
N THR A 32 -3.94 3.36 -13.40
CA THR A 32 -3.68 2.40 -14.49
C THR A 32 -2.26 1.85 -14.45
N GLU A 33 -1.28 2.64 -14.03
CA GLU A 33 0.11 2.18 -13.87
C GLU A 33 0.31 1.34 -12.62
N LEU A 34 -0.53 1.57 -11.60
CA LEU A 34 -0.44 0.90 -10.31
C LEU A 34 -1.15 -0.47 -10.29
N GLY A 35 -1.69 -0.92 -11.43
CA GLY A 35 -2.48 -2.14 -11.50
C GLY A 35 -3.76 -2.07 -10.65
N MET A 36 -4.26 -0.86 -10.38
CA MET A 36 -5.44 -0.67 -9.53
C MET A 36 -6.75 -0.81 -10.31
N VAL A 37 -6.74 -0.80 -11.64
CA VAL A 37 -7.94 -1.03 -12.46
C VAL A 37 -8.10 -2.54 -12.64
N LYS A 38 -9.12 -3.11 -11.99
CA LYS A 38 -9.41 -4.56 -12.04
C LYS A 38 -10.19 -4.92 -13.30
N SER A 39 -11.29 -4.20 -13.55
CA SER A 39 -12.11 -4.41 -14.74
C SER A 39 -12.81 -3.11 -15.15
N VAL A 40 -13.08 -3.01 -16.44
CA VAL A 40 -13.91 -1.96 -17.06
C VAL A 40 -14.88 -2.67 -17.99
N GLU A 41 -16.15 -2.64 -17.63
CA GLU A 41 -17.23 -3.25 -18.41
C GLU A 41 -18.20 -2.17 -18.86
N VAL A 42 -18.58 -2.22 -20.13
CA VAL A 42 -19.53 -1.28 -20.73
C VAL A 42 -20.72 -2.11 -21.19
N ALA A 43 -21.90 -1.80 -20.64
CA ALA A 43 -23.13 -2.47 -20.97
C ALA A 43 -23.74 -1.93 -22.28
N PRO A 44 -24.69 -2.65 -22.91
CA PRO A 44 -25.30 -2.23 -24.17
C PRO A 44 -26.11 -0.93 -24.08
N ASP A 45 -26.50 -0.51 -22.89
CA ASP A 45 -27.16 0.77 -22.58
C ASP A 45 -26.17 1.91 -22.29
N HIS A 46 -24.89 1.68 -22.57
CA HIS A 46 -23.75 2.56 -22.26
C HIS A 46 -23.51 2.77 -20.77
N ALA A 47 -24.12 1.99 -19.87
CA ALA A 47 -23.73 2.00 -18.46
C ALA A 47 -22.31 1.43 -18.30
N VAL A 48 -21.49 2.08 -17.47
CA VAL A 48 -20.09 1.71 -17.25
C VAL A 48 -19.88 1.24 -15.83
N TYR A 49 -19.35 0.03 -15.70
CA TYR A 49 -18.99 -0.60 -14.44
C TYR A 49 -17.47 -0.65 -14.34
N VAL A 50 -16.92 -0.01 -13.33
CA VAL A 50 -15.48 0.03 -13.07
C VAL A 50 -15.19 -0.62 -11.72
N GLU A 51 -14.37 -1.66 -11.72
CA GLU A 51 -13.83 -2.22 -10.49
C GLU A 51 -12.40 -1.70 -10.27
N ILE A 52 -12.14 -1.14 -9.09
CA ILE A 52 -10.81 -0.70 -8.69
C ILE A 52 -10.35 -1.40 -7.42
N TYR A 53 -9.07 -1.77 -7.40
CA TYR A 53 -8.37 -2.24 -6.23
C TYR A 53 -7.86 -1.10 -5.37
N LEU A 54 -7.99 -1.28 -4.06
CA LEU A 54 -7.40 -0.43 -3.04
C LEU A 54 -6.14 -1.10 -2.48
N THR A 55 -5.10 -0.29 -2.27
CA THR A 55 -3.84 -0.73 -1.68
C THR A 55 -4.03 -1.23 -0.25
N THR A 56 -4.95 -0.63 0.52
CA THR A 56 -5.27 -1.03 1.90
C THR A 56 -6.78 -0.92 2.20
N ALA A 57 -7.25 -1.81 3.09
CA ALA A 57 -8.66 -1.86 3.50
C ALA A 57 -9.09 -0.69 4.43
N ALA A 58 -8.15 0.03 5.03
CA ALA A 58 -8.43 1.05 6.05
C ALA A 58 -8.38 2.50 5.52
N CYS A 59 -8.21 2.71 4.21
CA CYS A 59 -7.95 4.04 3.70
C CYS A 59 -9.20 4.97 3.85
N PRO A 60 -9.10 6.11 4.56
CA PRO A 60 -10.19 7.10 4.62
C PRO A 60 -10.42 7.81 3.27
N LYS A 61 -9.49 7.66 2.32
CA LYS A 61 -9.56 8.27 0.98
C LYS A 61 -10.24 7.40 -0.08
N LYS A 62 -10.87 6.28 0.32
CA LYS A 62 -11.67 5.44 -0.58
C LYS A 62 -12.74 6.23 -1.32
N THR A 63 -13.40 7.16 -0.64
CA THR A 63 -14.42 8.02 -1.23
C THR A 63 -13.79 8.94 -2.28
N GLU A 64 -12.66 9.57 -1.96
CA GLU A 64 -11.96 10.49 -2.86
C GLU A 64 -11.54 9.80 -4.17
N ILE A 65 -10.96 8.59 -4.09
CA ILE A 65 -10.55 7.87 -5.31
C ILE A 65 -11.75 7.39 -6.13
N SER A 66 -12.82 6.93 -5.47
CA SER A 66 -14.05 6.50 -6.14
C SER A 66 -14.74 7.65 -6.87
N GLU A 67 -14.80 8.82 -6.24
CA GLU A 67 -15.37 10.03 -6.84
C GLU A 67 -14.53 10.53 -8.02
N ARG A 68 -13.19 10.51 -7.91
CA ARG A 68 -12.29 10.87 -9.01
C ARG A 68 -12.47 9.94 -10.20
N VAL A 69 -12.58 8.63 -9.96
CA VAL A 69 -12.86 7.64 -11.00
C VAL A 69 -14.23 7.87 -11.62
N ALA A 70 -15.28 7.98 -10.80
CA ALA A 70 -16.64 8.19 -11.29
C ALA A 70 -16.74 9.45 -12.16
N ARG A 71 -16.11 10.55 -11.74
CA ARG A 71 -16.06 11.80 -12.51
C ARG A 71 -15.30 11.63 -13.82
N ALA A 72 -14.10 11.05 -13.78
CA ALA A 72 -13.28 10.86 -14.98
C ALA A 72 -13.99 10.00 -16.03
N VAL A 73 -14.75 8.99 -15.61
CA VAL A 73 -15.55 8.14 -16.50
C VAL A 73 -16.81 8.87 -16.99
N ALA A 74 -17.50 9.62 -16.13
CA ALA A 74 -18.69 10.38 -16.51
C ALA A 74 -18.39 11.50 -17.53
N ASP A 75 -17.18 12.05 -17.52
CA ASP A 75 -16.74 13.08 -18.48
C ASP A 75 -16.47 12.50 -19.89
N VAL A 76 -16.48 11.18 -20.07
CA VAL A 76 -16.30 10.55 -21.39
C VAL A 76 -17.60 10.62 -22.20
N PRO A 77 -17.60 11.24 -23.40
CA PRO A 77 -18.78 11.34 -24.24
C PRO A 77 -19.38 9.97 -24.57
N GLY A 78 -20.71 9.86 -24.49
CA GLY A 78 -21.42 8.60 -24.76
C GLY A 78 -21.54 7.67 -23.54
N THR A 79 -21.02 8.07 -22.38
CA THR A 79 -21.15 7.30 -21.13
C THR A 79 -22.53 7.50 -20.50
N GLY A 80 -23.18 6.40 -20.13
CA GLY A 80 -24.43 6.37 -19.38
C GLY A 80 -24.20 6.38 -17.87
N ALA A 81 -24.94 5.54 -17.14
CA ALA A 81 -24.78 5.42 -15.70
C ALA A 81 -23.40 4.85 -15.32
N VAL A 82 -22.70 5.48 -14.37
CA VAL A 82 -21.38 5.02 -13.90
C VAL A 82 -21.52 4.37 -12.53
N LYS A 83 -21.00 3.14 -12.40
CA LYS A 83 -20.92 2.42 -11.12
C LYS A 83 -19.48 2.04 -10.82
N VAL A 84 -18.97 2.48 -9.68
CA VAL A 84 -17.62 2.15 -9.21
C VAL A 84 -17.74 1.16 -8.05
N SER A 85 -17.05 0.04 -8.18
CA SER A 85 -16.94 -1.00 -7.16
C SER A 85 -15.50 -1.05 -6.63
N LEU A 86 -15.36 -1.30 -5.33
CA LEU A 86 -14.07 -1.33 -4.65
C LEU A 86 -13.74 -2.75 -4.21
N ASP A 87 -12.52 -3.16 -4.49
CA ASP A 87 -11.94 -4.41 -4.00
C ASP A 87 -10.59 -4.11 -3.34
N VAL A 88 -10.00 -5.07 -2.64
CA VAL A 88 -8.72 -4.90 -1.94
C VAL A 88 -7.66 -5.77 -2.61
N MET A 89 -6.47 -5.21 -2.82
CA MET A 89 -5.34 -5.99 -3.36
C MET A 89 -5.00 -7.18 -2.47
N SER A 90 -4.69 -8.32 -3.08
CA SER A 90 -4.08 -9.46 -2.40
C SER A 90 -2.66 -9.14 -1.90
N ASP A 91 -2.12 -10.00 -1.05
CA ASP A 91 -0.76 -9.81 -0.54
C ASP A 91 0.32 -9.97 -1.63
N GLU A 92 0.08 -10.82 -2.63
CA GLU A 92 0.94 -10.95 -3.82
C GLU A 92 0.90 -9.65 -4.66
N GLN A 93 -0.29 -9.11 -4.93
CA GLN A 93 -0.44 -7.86 -5.68
C GLN A 93 0.23 -6.69 -4.96
N ARG A 94 0.08 -6.60 -3.64
CA ARG A 94 0.79 -5.60 -2.83
C ARG A 94 2.29 -5.77 -2.87
N THR A 95 2.78 -7.01 -2.87
CA THR A 95 4.21 -7.32 -2.95
C THR A 95 4.78 -6.85 -4.29
N GLU A 96 4.07 -7.12 -5.38
CA GLU A 96 4.47 -6.67 -6.72
C GLU A 96 4.44 -5.15 -6.84
N LEU A 97 3.37 -4.50 -6.36
CA LEU A 97 3.29 -3.05 -6.32
C LEU A 97 4.45 -2.44 -5.51
N ARG A 98 4.82 -3.03 -4.37
CA ARG A 98 5.98 -2.59 -3.58
C ARG A 98 7.29 -2.72 -4.35
N LYS A 99 7.48 -3.78 -5.14
CA LYS A 99 8.66 -3.93 -6.01
C LYS A 99 8.69 -2.84 -7.07
N GLN A 100 7.57 -2.62 -7.77
CA GLN A 100 7.45 -1.59 -8.80
C GLN A 100 7.68 -0.17 -8.27
N LEU A 101 7.20 0.14 -7.07
CA LEU A 101 7.40 1.45 -6.43
C LEU A 101 8.83 1.65 -5.92
N ARG A 102 9.56 0.57 -5.61
CA ARG A 102 10.95 0.63 -5.13
C ARG A 102 11.97 0.84 -6.27
N GLY A 103 11.63 0.50 -7.52
CA GLY A 103 12.56 0.57 -8.64
C GLY A 103 13.79 -0.34 -8.46
N ASP A 104 14.96 0.07 -8.95
CA ASP A 104 16.26 -0.64 -8.79
C ASP A 104 16.84 -0.57 -7.36
N ALA A 105 16.09 -0.05 -6.39
CA ALA A 105 16.55 -0.04 -5.01
C ALA A 105 16.69 -1.49 -4.52
N ARG A 106 17.94 -1.89 -4.22
CA ARG A 106 18.27 -3.20 -3.63
C ARG A 106 17.32 -3.51 -2.48
N GLU A 107 16.90 -4.76 -2.40
CA GLU A 107 16.05 -5.25 -1.32
C GLU A 107 16.60 -4.78 0.04
N PRO A 108 15.76 -4.30 0.97
CA PRO A 108 16.23 -3.83 2.27
C PRO A 108 16.92 -4.98 2.99
N VAL A 109 18.25 -4.98 2.98
CA VAL A 109 19.01 -6.00 3.68
C VAL A 109 19.19 -5.53 5.10
N ILE A 110 18.64 -6.29 6.05
CA ILE A 110 18.88 -6.07 7.48
C ILE A 110 20.30 -6.59 7.77
N PRO A 111 21.31 -5.72 8.01
CA PRO A 111 22.71 -6.17 8.04
C PRO A 111 22.96 -7.22 9.13
N PHE A 112 22.29 -7.08 10.27
CA PHE A 112 22.44 -8.00 11.40
C PHE A 112 21.67 -9.32 11.25
N ALA A 113 20.82 -9.48 10.22
CA ALA A 113 20.10 -10.72 9.93
C ALA A 113 20.84 -11.59 8.88
N GLN A 114 21.95 -11.10 8.33
CA GLN A 114 22.70 -11.85 7.32
C GLN A 114 23.47 -13.04 7.93
N PRO A 115 23.65 -14.13 7.17
CA PRO A 115 24.56 -15.21 7.55
C PRO A 115 25.97 -14.66 7.78
N GLY A 116 26.53 -14.87 8.98
CA GLY A 116 27.84 -14.34 9.38
C GLY A 116 27.78 -13.08 10.27
N SER A 117 26.61 -12.48 10.44
CA SER A 117 26.41 -11.47 11.48
C SER A 117 26.63 -12.07 12.86
N LEU A 118 27.53 -11.46 13.65
CA LEU A 118 27.74 -11.80 15.06
C LEU A 118 26.75 -11.08 15.98
N THR A 119 25.96 -10.14 15.45
CA THR A 119 24.99 -9.36 16.22
C THR A 119 23.83 -10.25 16.67
N ARG A 120 23.57 -10.25 17.98
CA ARG A 120 22.42 -10.95 18.58
C ARG A 120 21.34 -9.94 18.95
N VAL A 121 20.11 -10.19 18.49
CA VAL A 121 18.96 -9.33 18.77
C VAL A 121 18.15 -9.94 19.92
N TYR A 122 17.98 -9.18 21.00
CA TYR A 122 17.17 -9.57 22.15
C TYR A 122 15.93 -8.67 22.21
N ALA A 123 14.74 -9.26 22.07
CA ALA A 123 13.49 -8.53 22.22
C ALA A 123 13.01 -8.59 23.69
N VAL A 124 12.88 -7.42 24.33
CA VAL A 124 12.32 -7.29 25.69
C VAL A 124 10.95 -6.62 25.57
N ALA A 125 9.88 -7.39 25.80
CA ALA A 125 8.51 -6.94 25.60
C ALA A 125 7.64 -7.15 26.85
N SER A 126 6.59 -6.32 26.98
CA SER A 126 5.55 -6.45 28.00
C SER A 126 4.20 -6.03 27.43
N GLY A 127 3.13 -6.74 27.80
CA GLY A 127 1.75 -6.36 27.47
C GLY A 127 1.12 -5.33 28.42
N LYS A 128 1.84 -4.88 29.46
CA LYS A 128 1.35 -3.92 30.47
C LYS A 128 2.41 -2.86 30.82
N GLY A 129 1.98 -1.65 31.16
CA GLY A 129 2.84 -0.59 31.66
C GLY A 129 3.36 -0.87 33.07
N GLY A 130 4.57 -0.40 33.39
CA GLY A 130 5.11 -0.48 34.76
C GLY A 130 5.72 -1.82 35.20
N VAL A 131 5.78 -2.83 34.34
CA VAL A 131 6.33 -4.16 34.71
C VAL A 131 7.86 -4.24 34.72
N GLY A 132 8.55 -3.12 34.46
CA GLY A 132 10.01 -3.07 34.43
C GLY A 132 10.67 -3.45 33.09
N LYS A 133 9.94 -3.43 31.96
CA LYS A 133 10.49 -3.64 30.60
C LYS A 133 11.80 -2.85 30.39
N SER A 134 11.74 -1.53 30.60
CA SER A 134 12.90 -0.64 30.41
C SER A 134 14.02 -0.93 31.40
N THR A 135 13.69 -1.19 32.67
CA THR A 135 14.66 -1.54 33.72
C THR A 135 15.44 -2.80 33.38
N VAL A 136 14.77 -3.84 32.90
CA VAL A 136 15.42 -5.08 32.45
C VAL A 136 16.29 -4.80 31.22
N THR A 137 15.79 -4.06 30.24
CA THR A 137 16.55 -3.71 29.03
C THR A 137 17.86 -2.98 29.36
N VAL A 138 17.82 -1.93 30.19
CA VAL A 138 19.04 -1.15 30.50
C VAL A 138 20.04 -1.95 31.35
N ASN A 139 19.58 -2.76 32.31
CA ASN A 139 20.48 -3.57 33.13
C ASN A 139 21.11 -4.71 32.32
N LEU A 140 20.35 -5.33 31.42
CA LEU A 140 20.89 -6.35 30.51
C LEU A 140 21.96 -5.74 29.59
N ALA A 141 21.67 -4.56 29.02
CA ALA A 141 22.62 -3.85 28.17
C ALA A 141 23.89 -3.45 28.94
N ALA A 142 23.76 -2.90 30.15
CA ALA A 142 24.89 -2.53 30.99
C ALA A 142 25.75 -3.74 31.36
N ALA A 143 25.13 -4.88 31.71
CA ALA A 143 25.85 -6.12 32.03
C ALA A 143 26.60 -6.69 30.81
N MET A 144 26.01 -6.62 29.61
CA MET A 144 26.66 -7.03 28.36
C MET A 144 27.84 -6.10 28.00
N ALA A 145 27.66 -4.79 28.15
CA ALA A 145 28.72 -3.81 27.92
C ALA A 145 29.89 -3.98 28.91
N ALA A 146 29.60 -4.25 30.19
CA ALA A 146 30.61 -4.55 31.21
C ALA A 146 31.44 -5.82 30.90
N ARG A 147 30.89 -6.74 30.08
CA ARG A 147 31.61 -7.92 29.58
C ARG A 147 32.39 -7.65 28.28
N GLY A 148 32.47 -6.39 27.84
CA GLY A 148 33.20 -5.96 26.65
C GLY A 148 32.46 -6.16 25.33
N LEU A 149 31.15 -6.43 25.36
CA LEU A 149 30.35 -6.54 24.13
C LEU A 149 29.97 -5.15 23.61
N SER A 150 29.93 -4.98 22.28
CA SER A 150 29.29 -3.83 21.65
C SER A 150 27.77 -3.99 21.75
N VAL A 151 27.10 -3.05 22.42
CA VAL A 151 25.67 -3.12 22.70
C VAL A 151 24.97 -1.87 22.17
N GLY A 152 23.87 -2.06 21.46
CA GLY A 152 22.92 -0.99 21.12
C GLY A 152 21.58 -1.24 21.80
N VAL A 153 20.93 -0.18 22.25
CA VAL A 153 19.58 -0.22 22.83
C VAL A 153 18.66 0.61 21.95
N LEU A 154 17.52 0.03 21.58
CA LEU A 154 16.48 0.70 20.80
C LEU A 154 15.17 0.58 21.56
N ASP A 155 14.54 1.72 21.85
CA ASP A 155 13.18 1.73 22.36
C ASP A 155 12.19 1.75 21.18
N ALA A 156 11.45 0.66 21.00
CA ALA A 156 10.48 0.50 19.92
C ALA A 156 9.05 0.85 20.37
N ASP A 157 8.89 1.64 21.44
CA ASP A 157 7.59 2.06 21.95
C ASP A 157 7.04 3.27 21.17
N ILE A 158 6.04 3.03 20.32
CA ILE A 158 5.44 4.03 19.42
C ILE A 158 4.73 5.16 20.19
N HIS A 159 4.38 4.97 21.47
CA HIS A 159 3.50 5.87 22.23
C HIS A 159 4.14 6.55 23.45
N GLY A 160 5.41 6.28 23.77
CA GLY A 160 6.06 6.89 24.94
C GLY A 160 7.46 6.32 25.22
N HIS A 161 8.45 6.78 24.45
CA HIS A 161 9.84 6.36 24.61
C HIS A 161 10.39 6.72 26.00
N SER A 162 10.98 5.76 26.69
CA SER A 162 11.55 5.91 28.03
C SER A 162 13.08 5.87 28.06
N ILE A 163 13.72 5.51 26.94
CA ILE A 163 15.19 5.47 26.83
C ILE A 163 15.61 6.62 25.88
N PRO A 164 16.40 7.61 26.36
CA PRO A 164 16.95 8.62 25.47
C PRO A 164 17.95 8.00 24.49
N GLY A 165 17.90 8.47 23.25
CA GLY A 165 18.78 8.02 22.16
C GLY A 165 20.23 8.46 22.31
#